data_AF-A0A651HCJ2-F1
#
_entry.id   AF-A0A651HCJ2-F1
#
_cell.length_a   1.000
_cell.length_b   1.000
_cell.length_c   1.000
_cell.angle_alpha   90.00
_cell.angle_beta   90.00
_cell.angle_gamma   90.00
#
_symmetry.space_group_name_H-M   'P 1'
#
loop_
_entity.id
_entity.type
_entity.pdbx_description
1 polymer ?
#
loop_
_entity_poly.entity_id
_entity_poly.type
_entity_poly.pdbx_seq_one_letter_code
_entity_poly.pdbx_strand_id
1 'polypeptide(L)'
;MNHPRAPDSQPQAGIMDRLRQATRGAHVSLESLPFSKTLRAGGVTPLSYCEFLRAMAFLHEALEGTLAGCRDPVVEQVWGRDLARLPALRKDLGRLDPAGYAPVGRGELMAILAGEEARIRARGDPLTLLGWLYVLQGAAMGGLTLRKPVGEALGLGEGGGLAFLSGGGEKPARDRWKRFARRMETGVAGEEAEESVLEGAREAFRAIMEIFQALEPEFPPGSGLLTPVLNREAGTHRIPQDPREIQAALRAGAASWARFPYYERRYGSRGRRFTRSDSAWIVTLAGESGAVAEHQLRWLGRFLATRGMPRWLLELHLEELHRELVAVRPERAEGYGVLLGVARVFREERLRILDRESIHLLTRRFEAEVPPEELAGLPLAPHILVAAVADEMAGISGSIRSVELWMRDRARFSEAWAGGVRDLLDRARERARPLRKPSAADRPPSKKAEDRAPA
;
A
#
# COMPACT_ATOMS: atom_id res chain seq x y z
N MET A 1 32.41 -20.49 57.28
CA MET A 1 31.15 -20.35 56.52
C MET A 1 31.32 -19.19 55.54
N ASN A 2 31.59 -19.49 54.27
CA ASN A 2 31.62 -18.49 53.20
C ASN A 2 30.50 -18.84 52.22
N HIS A 3 29.45 -18.04 52.19
CA HIS A 3 28.45 -18.13 51.13
C HIS A 3 29.00 -17.46 49.85
N PRO A 4 28.90 -18.11 48.68
CA PRO A 4 29.24 -17.48 47.42
C PRO A 4 28.18 -16.40 47.09
N ARG A 5 28.64 -15.19 46.80
CA ARG A 5 27.83 -14.11 46.20
C ARG A 5 27.30 -14.57 44.84
N ALA A 6 26.00 -14.39 44.61
CA ALA A 6 25.41 -14.51 43.29
C ALA A 6 26.11 -13.54 42.31
N PRO A 7 26.29 -13.92 41.02
CA PRO A 7 26.88 -13.02 40.05
C PRO A 7 25.98 -11.80 39.85
N ASP A 8 26.57 -10.60 39.98
CA ASP A 8 25.94 -9.33 39.66
C ASP A 8 25.30 -9.43 38.27
N SER A 9 23.98 -9.29 38.22
CA SER A 9 23.24 -9.19 36.97
C SER A 9 23.70 -7.91 36.27
N GLN A 10 24.37 -8.04 35.12
CA GLN A 10 24.73 -6.87 34.30
C GLN A 10 23.47 -6.03 34.04
N PRO A 11 23.53 -4.69 34.15
CA PRO A 11 22.39 -3.85 33.82
C PRO A 11 21.97 -4.15 32.39
N GLN A 12 20.72 -4.58 32.22
CA GLN A 12 20.15 -4.89 30.92
C GLN A 12 20.25 -3.62 30.05
N ALA A 13 20.84 -3.76 28.85
CA ALA A 13 21.02 -2.64 27.94
C ALA A 13 19.65 -2.05 27.56
N GLY A 14 19.51 -0.73 27.69
CA GLY A 14 18.27 -0.02 27.34
C GLY A 14 17.92 -0.14 25.86
N ILE A 15 16.68 0.19 25.51
CA ILE A 15 16.16 0.04 24.14
C ILE A 15 17.02 0.82 23.12
N MET A 16 17.58 1.97 23.50
CA MET A 16 18.43 2.77 22.60
C MET A 16 19.76 2.06 22.29
N ASP A 17 20.34 1.36 23.28
CA ASP A 17 21.57 0.59 23.08
C ASP A 17 21.29 -0.66 22.23
N ARG A 18 20.17 -1.35 22.48
CA ARG A 18 19.71 -2.47 21.65
C ARG A 18 19.51 -2.03 20.19
N LEU A 19 18.80 -0.92 19.98
CA LEU A 19 18.58 -0.35 18.64
C LEU A 19 19.89 0.00 17.95
N ARG A 20 20.82 0.65 18.64
CA ARG A 20 22.14 0.99 18.11
C ARG A 20 22.91 -0.25 17.69
N GLN A 21 22.92 -1.29 18.52
CA GLN A 21 23.63 -2.52 18.24
C GLN A 21 22.99 -3.28 17.06
N ALA A 22 21.67 -3.44 17.07
CA ALA A 22 20.92 -4.17 16.05
C ALA A 22 20.97 -3.49 14.67
N THR A 23 21.08 -2.16 14.63
CA THR A 23 21.06 -1.39 13.38
C THR A 23 22.44 -0.99 12.86
N ARG A 24 23.53 -1.28 13.59
CA ARG A 24 24.89 -0.89 13.20
C ARG A 24 25.28 -1.36 11.80
N GLY A 25 24.98 -2.62 11.47
CA GLY A 25 25.26 -3.18 10.14
C GLY A 25 24.50 -2.45 9.03
N ALA A 26 23.20 -2.24 9.24
CA ALA A 26 22.33 -1.55 8.29
C ALA A 26 22.75 -0.08 8.08
N HIS A 27 23.22 0.60 9.13
CA HIS A 27 23.77 1.95 9.03
C HIS A 27 25.00 2.00 8.13
N VAL A 28 25.96 1.08 8.33
CA VAL A 28 27.16 0.99 7.49
C VAL A 28 26.79 0.68 6.03
N SER A 29 25.81 -0.21 5.80
CA SER A 29 25.30 -0.51 4.46
C SER A 29 24.65 0.71 3.80
N LEU A 30 23.83 1.47 4.52
CA LEU A 30 23.24 2.70 4.01
C LEU A 30 24.31 3.72 3.65
N GLU A 31 25.35 3.88 4.49
CA GLU A 31 26.45 4.80 4.20
C GLU A 31 27.27 4.38 2.97
N SER A 32 27.35 3.09 2.66
CA SER A 32 28.14 2.60 1.53
C SER A 32 27.44 2.73 0.17
N LEU A 33 26.13 2.99 0.14
CA LEU A 33 25.37 3.19 -1.08
C LEU A 33 25.92 4.36 -1.93
N PRO A 34 25.93 4.23 -3.26
CA PRO A 34 26.34 5.31 -4.17
C PRO A 34 25.68 6.66 -3.88
N PHE A 35 24.35 6.73 -3.70
CA PHE A 35 23.69 8.00 -3.42
C PHE A 35 24.17 8.66 -2.10
N SER A 36 24.43 7.87 -1.05
CA SER A 36 25.00 8.35 0.21
C SER A 36 26.42 8.91 0.02
N LYS A 37 27.24 8.28 -0.82
CA LYS A 37 28.59 8.77 -1.17
C LYS A 37 28.49 10.08 -1.96
N THR A 38 27.57 10.18 -2.91
CA THR A 38 27.31 11.39 -3.70
C THR A 38 26.92 12.56 -2.80
N LEU A 39 26.02 12.38 -1.83
CA LEU A 39 25.66 13.40 -0.85
C LEU A 39 26.87 13.89 -0.03
N ARG A 40 27.68 12.97 0.49
CA ARG A 40 28.87 13.31 1.30
C ARG A 40 29.96 14.01 0.50
N ALA A 41 30.12 13.63 -0.77
CA ALA A 41 31.11 14.23 -1.67
C ALA A 41 30.64 15.56 -2.28
N GLY A 42 29.39 16.01 -2.03
CA GLY A 42 28.83 17.18 -2.68
C GLY A 42 28.61 16.98 -4.19
N GLY A 43 28.40 15.73 -4.64
CA GLY A 43 28.19 15.40 -6.05
C GLY A 43 26.73 15.46 -6.51
N VAL A 44 25.82 15.98 -5.69
CA VAL A 44 24.38 16.06 -6.03
C VAL A 44 24.11 17.21 -7.00
N THR A 45 23.12 17.03 -7.86
CA THR A 45 22.59 18.10 -8.72
C THR A 45 21.36 18.72 -8.06
N PRO A 46 20.90 19.91 -8.49
CA PRO A 46 19.65 20.47 -7.99
C PRO A 46 18.47 19.50 -8.16
N LEU A 47 18.42 18.77 -9.27
CA LEU A 47 17.39 17.77 -9.55
C LEU A 47 17.44 16.61 -8.57
N SER A 48 18.58 15.93 -8.43
CA SER A 48 18.68 14.75 -7.56
C SER A 48 18.53 15.08 -6.08
N TYR A 49 18.92 16.30 -5.68
CA TYR A 49 18.65 16.79 -4.33
C TYR A 49 17.16 17.07 -4.09
N CYS A 50 16.44 17.63 -5.07
CA CYS A 50 14.99 17.81 -4.99
C CYS A 50 14.25 16.45 -4.92
N GLU A 51 14.63 15.48 -5.75
CA GLU A 51 14.06 14.12 -5.72
C GLU A 51 14.25 13.46 -4.35
N PHE A 52 15.45 13.60 -3.77
CA PHE A 52 15.71 13.16 -2.40
C PHE A 52 14.80 13.84 -1.37
N LEU A 53 14.68 15.17 -1.42
CA LEU A 53 13.82 15.91 -0.50
C LEU A 53 12.35 15.55 -0.67
N ARG A 54 11.86 15.33 -1.89
CA ARG A 54 10.49 14.88 -2.15
C ARG A 54 10.25 13.47 -1.61
N ALA A 55 11.16 12.53 -1.86
CA ALA A 55 11.07 11.18 -1.33
C ALA A 55 11.02 11.19 0.21
N MET A 56 11.91 11.95 0.86
CA MET A 56 11.87 12.12 2.31
C MET A 56 10.58 12.81 2.79
N ALA A 57 10.06 13.79 2.05
CA ALA A 57 8.79 14.46 2.38
C ALA A 57 7.60 13.49 2.37
N PHE A 58 7.47 12.62 1.36
CA PHE A 58 6.41 11.61 1.33
C PHE A 58 6.53 10.61 2.48
N LEU A 59 7.75 10.16 2.76
CA LEU A 59 8.00 9.22 3.85
C LEU A 59 7.65 9.84 5.21
N HIS A 60 8.12 11.07 5.47
CA HIS A 60 7.82 11.80 6.69
C HIS A 60 6.34 12.15 6.82
N GLU A 61 5.66 12.53 5.73
CA GLU A 61 4.23 12.81 5.77
C GLU A 61 3.41 11.60 6.22
N ALA A 62 3.69 10.43 5.64
CA ALA A 62 3.01 9.20 6.02
C ALA A 62 3.31 8.80 7.49
N LEU A 63 4.58 8.82 7.89
CA LEU A 63 4.99 8.37 9.23
C LEU A 63 4.59 9.36 10.32
N GLU A 64 4.85 10.66 10.14
CA GLU A 64 4.48 11.69 11.13
C GLU A 64 2.96 11.81 11.25
N GLY A 65 2.21 11.65 10.15
CA GLY A 65 0.75 11.58 10.17
C GLY A 65 0.24 10.37 10.94
N THR A 66 0.86 9.20 10.75
CA THR A 66 0.48 7.97 11.47
C THR A 66 0.83 8.05 12.95
N LEU A 67 2.02 8.54 13.29
CA LEU A 67 2.45 8.78 14.68
C LEU A 67 1.51 9.77 15.40
N ALA A 68 1.13 10.87 14.74
CA ALA A 68 0.23 11.87 15.33
C ALA A 68 -1.21 11.37 15.51
N GLY A 69 -1.66 10.41 14.71
CA GLY A 69 -2.98 9.79 14.81
C GLY A 69 -3.04 8.52 15.67
N CYS A 70 -1.90 8.01 16.13
CA CYS A 70 -1.82 6.79 16.92
C CYS A 70 -2.31 7.02 18.35
N ARG A 71 -3.03 6.05 18.90
CA ARG A 71 -3.61 6.08 20.27
C ARG A 71 -2.95 5.07 21.22
N ASP A 72 -1.87 4.44 20.78
CA ASP A 72 -1.08 3.60 21.65
C ASP A 72 -0.37 4.47 22.70
N PRO A 73 -0.48 4.16 24.01
CA PRO A 73 0.08 5.00 25.07
C PRO A 73 1.59 5.20 24.98
N VAL A 74 2.34 4.18 24.54
CA VAL A 74 3.79 4.26 24.41
C VAL A 74 4.15 5.15 23.22
N VAL A 75 3.42 5.02 22.11
CA VAL A 75 3.59 5.90 20.96
C VAL A 75 3.28 7.36 21.32
N GLU A 76 2.16 7.63 22.02
CA GLU A 76 1.78 8.98 22.45
C GLU A 76 2.79 9.58 23.44
N GLN A 77 3.39 8.77 24.32
CA GLN A 77 4.43 9.21 25.25
C GLN A 77 5.73 9.61 24.53
N VAL A 78 6.10 8.90 23.46
CA VAL A 78 7.35 9.15 22.74
C VAL A 78 7.22 10.25 21.70
N TRP A 79 6.15 10.20 20.92
CA TRP A 79 5.91 11.14 19.83
C TRP A 79 5.68 12.56 20.34
N GLY A 80 6.23 13.54 19.65
CA GLY A 80 6.01 14.95 19.96
C GLY A 80 6.29 15.82 18.75
N ARG A 81 5.60 16.96 18.64
CA ARG A 81 5.78 17.91 17.53
C ARG A 81 7.22 18.43 17.41
N ASP A 82 8.01 18.36 18.48
CA ASP A 82 9.42 18.73 18.43
C ASP A 82 10.27 17.77 17.59
N LEU A 83 9.79 16.55 17.32
CA LEU A 83 10.45 15.55 16.48
C LEU A 83 10.07 15.64 14.99
N ALA A 84 9.04 16.44 14.66
CA ALA A 84 8.57 16.59 13.28
C ALA A 84 9.63 17.25 12.39
N ARG A 85 9.84 16.67 11.20
CA ARG A 85 10.78 17.15 10.18
C ARG A 85 10.10 17.53 8.88
N LEU A 86 8.85 17.11 8.65
CA LEU A 86 8.05 17.50 7.49
C LEU A 86 7.99 19.03 7.26
N PRO A 87 7.87 19.90 8.29
CA PRO A 87 7.89 21.34 8.07
C PRO A 87 9.21 21.85 7.47
N ALA A 88 10.34 21.26 7.83
CA ALA A 88 11.64 21.63 7.28
C ALA A 88 11.78 21.17 5.82
N LEU A 89 11.29 19.96 5.50
CA LEU A 89 11.22 19.45 4.13
C LEU A 89 10.35 20.33 3.24
N ARG A 90 9.14 20.69 3.71
CA ARG A 90 8.23 21.58 2.97
C ARG A 90 8.83 22.97 2.75
N LYS A 91 9.58 23.49 3.72
CA LYS A 91 10.31 24.77 3.58
C LYS A 91 11.38 24.69 2.49
N ASP A 92 12.17 23.62 2.47
CA ASP A 92 13.22 23.44 1.46
C ASP A 92 12.62 23.24 0.07
N LEU A 93 11.60 22.39 -0.06
CA LEU A 93 10.89 22.15 -1.31
C LEU A 93 10.19 23.40 -1.85
N GLY A 94 9.57 24.22 -1.00
CA GLY A 94 8.94 25.48 -1.45
C GLY A 94 9.92 26.48 -2.07
N ARG A 95 11.22 26.36 -1.78
CA ARG A 95 12.28 27.17 -2.38
C ARG A 95 12.89 26.50 -3.62
N LEU A 96 13.19 25.21 -3.53
CA LEU A 96 13.95 24.48 -4.54
C LEU A 96 13.07 23.94 -5.68
N ASP A 97 11.78 23.75 -5.39
CA ASP A 97 10.77 23.24 -6.30
C ASP A 97 9.47 24.04 -6.16
N PRO A 98 9.48 25.36 -6.45
CA PRO A 98 8.32 26.23 -6.26
C PRO A 98 7.16 25.87 -7.21
N ALA A 99 7.45 25.20 -8.33
CA ALA A 99 6.43 24.70 -9.23
C ALA A 99 5.67 23.50 -8.64
N GLY A 100 6.31 22.70 -7.77
CA GLY A 100 5.69 21.61 -7.01
C GLY A 100 5.08 20.48 -7.85
N TYR A 101 5.32 20.48 -9.17
CA TYR A 101 4.62 19.65 -10.15
C TYR A 101 5.63 18.93 -11.05
N ALA A 102 6.43 18.05 -10.46
CA ALA A 102 7.13 17.03 -11.21
C ALA A 102 6.32 15.71 -11.15
N PRO A 103 6.24 14.96 -12.26
CA PRO A 103 5.81 13.57 -12.21
C PRO A 103 6.58 12.79 -11.13
N VAL A 104 5.89 11.90 -10.44
CA VAL A 104 6.50 11.10 -9.36
C VAL A 104 7.67 10.27 -9.90
N GLY A 105 8.85 10.44 -9.32
CA GLY A 105 10.03 9.63 -9.64
C GLY A 105 10.02 8.28 -8.92
N ARG A 106 11.03 7.46 -9.24
CA ARG A 106 11.17 6.12 -8.66
C ARG A 106 11.42 6.18 -7.15
N GLY A 107 12.28 7.10 -6.71
CA GLY A 107 12.58 7.30 -5.29
C GLY A 107 11.36 7.76 -4.50
N GLU A 108 10.59 8.70 -5.04
CA GLU A 108 9.35 9.16 -4.44
C GLU A 108 8.30 8.04 -4.36
N LEU A 109 8.16 7.22 -5.39
CA LEU A 109 7.24 6.08 -5.38
C LEU A 109 7.63 5.02 -4.34
N MET A 110 8.93 4.72 -4.21
CA MET A 110 9.43 3.83 -3.14
C MET A 110 9.12 4.40 -1.75
N ALA A 111 9.27 5.71 -1.57
CA ALA A 111 8.96 6.37 -0.31
C ALA A 111 7.46 6.34 0.03
N ILE A 112 6.59 6.58 -0.96
CA ILE A 112 5.13 6.46 -0.81
C ILE A 112 4.77 5.03 -0.42
N LEU A 113 5.32 4.03 -1.10
CA LEU A 113 5.06 2.63 -0.81
C LEU A 113 5.49 2.27 0.62
N ALA A 114 6.71 2.65 1.01
CA ALA A 114 7.25 2.40 2.34
C ALA A 114 6.41 3.06 3.44
N GLY A 115 5.99 4.31 3.25
CA GLY A 115 5.13 5.02 4.19
C GLY A 115 3.76 4.36 4.36
N GLU A 116 3.13 3.91 3.26
CA GLU A 116 1.86 3.19 3.32
C GLU A 116 2.00 1.80 3.94
N GLU A 117 3.10 1.08 3.67
CA GLU A 117 3.41 -0.20 4.32
C GLU A 117 3.59 -0.04 5.83
N ALA A 118 4.35 0.96 6.28
CA ALA A 118 4.53 1.26 7.69
C ALA A 118 3.18 1.62 8.36
N ARG A 119 2.34 2.41 7.70
CA ARG A 119 0.99 2.74 8.19
C ARG A 119 0.10 1.50 8.32
N ILE A 120 0.19 0.55 7.39
CA ILE A 120 -0.55 -0.71 7.46
C ILE A 120 -0.02 -1.58 8.59
N ARG A 121 1.30 -1.74 8.72
CA ARG A 121 1.98 -2.49 9.78
C ARG A 121 1.58 -1.98 11.16
N ALA A 122 1.50 -0.66 11.32
CA ALA A 122 1.12 0.00 12.57
C ALA A 122 -0.32 -0.25 13.04
N ARG A 123 -1.23 -0.75 12.18
CA ARG A 123 -2.59 -1.13 12.60
C ARG A 123 -2.61 -2.40 13.46
N GLY A 124 -1.67 -3.30 13.21
CA GLY A 124 -1.53 -4.56 13.95
C GLY A 124 -0.57 -4.45 15.12
N ASP A 125 0.52 -3.70 14.95
CA ASP A 125 1.46 -3.42 16.02
C ASP A 125 2.05 -2.00 15.85
N PRO A 126 1.52 -1.03 16.62
CA PRO A 126 1.90 0.38 16.55
C PRO A 126 3.34 0.69 16.96
N LEU A 127 3.97 -0.16 17.77
CA LEU A 127 5.31 0.11 18.33
C LEU A 127 6.40 0.07 17.25
N THR A 128 6.17 -0.62 16.13
CA THR A 128 7.00 -0.52 14.93
C THR A 128 7.26 0.93 14.49
N LEU A 129 6.31 1.85 14.69
CA LEU A 129 6.48 3.27 14.37
C LEU A 129 7.62 3.93 15.15
N LEU A 130 7.91 3.47 16.37
CA LEU A 130 9.00 4.00 17.18
C LEU A 130 10.37 3.57 16.65
N GLY A 131 10.45 2.38 16.06
CA GLY A 131 11.63 1.94 15.31
C GLY A 131 11.88 2.81 14.08
N TRP A 132 10.84 3.09 13.31
CA TRP A 132 10.90 4.05 12.20
C TRP A 132 11.33 5.45 12.67
N LEU A 133 10.74 5.94 13.75
CA LEU A 133 11.08 7.23 14.34
C LEU A 133 12.55 7.29 14.78
N TYR A 134 13.07 6.22 15.42
CA TYR A 134 14.48 6.13 15.79
C TYR A 134 15.42 6.32 14.59
N VAL A 135 15.16 5.62 13.48
CA VAL A 135 15.99 5.71 12.28
C VAL A 135 15.92 7.12 11.66
N LEU A 136 14.74 7.72 11.58
CA LEU A 136 14.57 9.07 11.05
C LEU A 136 15.21 10.16 11.92
N GLN A 137 15.13 10.04 13.25
CA GLN A 137 15.82 10.96 14.15
C GLN A 137 17.35 10.78 14.09
N GLY A 138 17.83 9.55 13.89
CA GLY A 138 19.24 9.27 13.63
C GLY A 138 19.74 9.89 12.33
N ALA A 139 18.95 9.78 11.26
CA ALA A 139 19.24 10.41 9.97
C ALA A 139 19.31 11.94 10.08
N ALA A 140 18.46 12.57 10.90
CA ALA A 140 18.53 14.00 11.17
C ALA A 140 19.84 14.43 11.87
N MET A 141 20.44 13.56 12.70
CA MET A 141 21.77 13.80 13.28
C MET A 141 22.88 13.66 12.23
N GLY A 142 22.82 12.62 11.39
CA GLY A 142 23.76 12.43 10.29
C GLY A 142 23.72 13.54 9.25
N GLY A 143 22.52 14.08 8.97
CA GLY A 143 22.30 15.16 8.01
C GLY A 143 23.09 16.44 8.28
N LEU A 144 23.48 16.69 9.54
CA LEU A 144 24.34 17.83 9.91
C LEU A 144 25.67 17.81 9.17
N THR A 145 26.23 16.62 8.95
CA THR A 145 27.49 16.43 8.22
C THR A 145 27.34 16.67 6.71
N LEU A 146 26.12 16.50 6.19
CA LEU A 146 25.80 16.66 4.77
C LEU A 146 25.49 18.11 4.40
N ARG A 147 25.14 18.96 5.37
CA ARG A 147 24.75 20.35 5.13
C ARG A 147 25.83 21.11 4.34
N LYS A 148 27.08 21.04 4.78
CA LYS A 148 28.20 21.77 4.15
C LYS A 148 28.45 21.33 2.70
N PRO A 149 28.73 20.04 2.41
CA PRO A 149 29.03 19.61 1.04
C PRO A 149 27.84 19.84 0.09
N VAL A 150 26.59 19.60 0.52
CA VAL A 150 25.42 19.88 -0.32
C VAL A 150 25.23 21.38 -0.54
N GLY A 151 25.47 22.20 0.49
CA GLY A 151 25.38 23.66 0.39
C GLY A 151 26.39 24.25 -0.59
N GLU A 152 27.65 23.79 -0.52
CA GLU A 152 28.72 24.20 -1.44
C GLU A 152 28.42 23.76 -2.89
N ALA A 153 27.99 22.50 -3.07
CA ALA A 153 27.69 21.94 -4.39
C ALA A 153 26.56 22.67 -5.13
N LEU A 154 25.52 23.10 -4.40
CA LEU A 154 24.32 23.70 -4.96
C LEU A 154 24.30 25.24 -4.86
N GLY A 155 25.37 25.85 -4.32
CA GLY A 155 25.39 27.29 -4.03
C GLY A 155 24.33 27.73 -3.02
N LEU A 156 23.92 26.82 -2.11
CA LEU A 156 22.92 27.10 -1.07
C LEU A 156 23.61 27.68 0.17
N GLY A 157 23.60 29.01 0.27
CA GLY A 157 24.07 29.75 1.45
C GLY A 157 22.99 29.93 2.52
N GLU A 158 23.01 31.06 3.22
CA GLU A 158 21.99 31.42 4.24
C GLU A 158 20.56 31.57 3.68
N GLY A 159 20.42 31.63 2.35
CA GLY A 159 19.14 31.76 1.65
C GLY A 159 18.17 30.58 1.84
N GLY A 160 18.60 29.42 2.33
CA GLY A 160 17.74 28.27 2.62
C GLY A 160 17.77 27.17 1.56
N GLY A 161 16.98 26.11 1.74
CA GLY A 161 17.08 24.86 0.98
C GLY A 161 17.87 23.76 1.68
N LEU A 162 18.29 23.99 2.94
CA LEU A 162 19.04 23.04 3.76
C LEU A 162 18.41 22.83 5.15
N ALA A 163 17.19 23.32 5.40
CA ALA A 163 16.54 23.28 6.72
C ALA A 163 16.37 21.85 7.25
N PHE A 164 16.07 20.90 6.35
CA PHE A 164 15.96 19.49 6.67
C PHE A 164 17.28 18.91 7.18
N LEU A 165 18.37 19.06 6.40
CA LEU A 165 19.72 18.60 6.77
C LEU A 165 20.29 19.34 7.98
N SER A 166 19.90 20.59 8.17
CA SER A 166 20.46 21.44 9.23
C SER A 166 19.97 21.09 10.63
N GLY A 167 18.83 20.42 10.79
CA GLY A 167 18.28 20.16 12.12
C GLY A 167 18.01 21.43 12.96
N GLY A 168 17.93 22.62 12.35
CA GLY A 168 17.92 23.89 13.10
C GLY A 168 19.23 24.20 13.86
N GLY A 169 20.32 23.49 13.56
CA GLY A 169 21.62 23.61 14.20
C GLY A 169 22.01 22.37 15.02
N GLU A 170 23.32 22.23 15.27
CA GLU A 170 23.87 21.07 15.98
C GLU A 170 23.33 20.93 17.40
N LYS A 171 23.39 22.00 18.21
CA LYS A 171 22.89 21.96 19.59
C LYS A 171 21.39 21.62 19.67
N PRO A 172 20.49 22.29 18.93
CA PRO A 172 19.07 21.90 18.89
C PRO A 172 18.83 20.45 18.46
N ALA A 173 19.61 19.94 17.50
CA ALA A 173 19.50 18.55 17.06
C ALA A 173 19.92 17.56 18.16
N ARG A 174 21.06 17.79 18.82
CA ARG A 174 21.53 16.97 19.95
C ARG A 174 20.54 17.00 21.12
N ASP A 175 19.98 18.15 21.44
CA ASP A 175 19.01 18.27 22.54
C ASP A 175 17.70 17.55 22.22
N ARG A 176 17.21 17.61 20.97
CA ARG A 176 16.07 16.80 20.52
C ARG A 176 16.35 15.31 20.63
N TRP A 177 17.51 14.85 20.15
CA TRP A 177 17.92 13.43 20.26
C TRP A 177 17.94 12.95 21.71
N LYS A 178 18.51 13.73 22.64
CA LYS A 178 18.52 13.38 24.07
C LYS A 178 17.12 13.25 24.65
N ARG A 179 16.20 14.18 24.31
CA ARG A 179 14.81 14.11 24.77
C ARG A 179 14.08 12.90 24.19
N PHE A 180 14.25 12.65 22.89
CA PHE A 180 13.71 11.46 22.24
C PHE A 180 14.20 10.17 22.89
N ALA A 181 15.52 10.02 23.07
CA ALA A 181 16.12 8.86 23.73
C ALA A 181 15.56 8.65 25.14
N ARG A 182 15.43 9.71 25.94
CA ARG A 182 14.80 9.62 27.27
C ARG A 182 13.36 9.12 27.19
N ARG A 183 12.56 9.61 26.23
CA ARG A 183 11.18 9.15 26.05
C ARG A 183 11.12 7.67 25.67
N MET A 184 12.00 7.22 24.78
CA MET A 184 12.13 5.81 24.39
C MET A 184 12.48 4.92 25.58
N GLU A 185 13.53 5.26 26.33
CA GLU A 185 13.96 4.50 27.53
C GLU A 185 12.91 4.47 28.64
N THR A 186 12.06 5.50 28.72
CA THR A 186 10.97 5.54 29.71
C THR A 186 9.70 4.84 29.23
N GLY A 187 9.46 4.82 27.92
CA GLY A 187 8.18 4.37 27.34
C GLY A 187 8.20 2.93 26.85
N VAL A 188 9.30 2.49 26.23
CA VAL A 188 9.41 1.14 25.69
C VAL A 188 9.97 0.23 26.78
N ALA A 189 9.12 -0.66 27.28
CA ALA A 189 9.49 -1.61 28.32
C ALA A 189 8.89 -2.99 28.01
N GLY A 190 9.68 -4.03 28.19
CA GLY A 190 9.27 -5.41 27.97
C GLY A 190 9.74 -5.96 26.64
N GLU A 191 10.05 -7.25 26.61
CA GLU A 191 10.71 -7.92 25.48
C GLU A 191 9.94 -7.81 24.18
N GLU A 192 8.61 -7.99 24.22
CA GLU A 192 7.73 -7.89 23.04
C GLU A 192 7.73 -6.47 22.46
N ALA A 193 7.58 -5.45 23.32
CA ALA A 193 7.61 -4.06 22.91
C ALA A 193 8.97 -3.69 22.29
N GLU A 194 10.06 -4.11 22.94
CA GLU A 194 11.41 -3.88 22.44
C GLU A 194 11.64 -4.57 21.08
N GLU A 195 11.14 -5.79 20.88
CA GLU A 195 11.28 -6.49 19.59
C GLU A 195 10.48 -5.81 18.48
N SER A 196 9.23 -5.39 18.72
CA SER A 196 8.44 -4.62 17.74
C SER A 196 9.15 -3.34 17.30
N VAL A 197 9.78 -2.63 18.24
CA VAL A 197 10.57 -1.43 17.95
C VAL A 197 11.82 -1.78 17.11
N LEU A 198 12.50 -2.87 17.42
CA LEU A 198 13.67 -3.34 16.65
C LEU A 198 13.28 -3.76 15.22
N GLU A 199 12.17 -4.46 15.05
CA GLU A 199 11.61 -4.81 13.74
C GLU A 199 11.32 -3.56 12.92
N GLY A 200 10.62 -2.59 13.51
CA GLY A 200 10.33 -1.32 12.86
C GLY A 200 11.59 -0.57 12.40
N ALA A 201 12.67 -0.61 13.19
CA ALA A 201 13.94 0.00 12.80
C ALA A 201 14.61 -0.74 11.63
N ARG A 202 14.55 -2.08 11.60
CA ARG A 202 15.07 -2.89 10.48
C ARG A 202 14.28 -2.63 9.19
N GLU A 203 12.95 -2.52 9.30
CA GLU A 203 12.06 -2.13 8.20
C GLU A 203 12.42 -0.75 7.65
N ALA A 204 12.61 0.23 8.54
CA ALA A 204 12.96 1.59 8.17
C ALA A 204 14.30 1.67 7.41
N PHE A 205 15.34 0.99 7.90
CA PHE A 205 16.62 0.94 7.19
C PHE A 205 16.49 0.30 5.81
N ARG A 206 15.76 -0.82 5.70
CA ARG A 206 15.53 -1.49 4.40
C ARG A 206 14.87 -0.55 3.41
N ALA A 207 13.80 0.11 3.81
CA ALA A 207 13.06 1.04 2.97
C ALA A 207 13.91 2.25 2.56
N ILE A 208 14.66 2.86 3.49
CA ILE A 208 15.53 4.00 3.18
C ILE A 208 16.64 3.60 2.21
N MET A 209 17.24 2.42 2.38
CA MET A 209 18.23 1.89 1.43
C MET A 209 17.64 1.72 0.04
N GLU A 210 16.42 1.17 -0.07
CA GLU A 210 15.73 0.99 -1.34
C GLU A 210 15.37 2.33 -2.01
N ILE A 211 14.97 3.34 -1.23
CA ILE A 211 14.76 4.71 -1.71
C ILE A 211 16.07 5.28 -2.25
N PHE A 212 17.18 5.16 -1.51
CA PHE A 212 18.49 5.69 -1.92
C PHE A 212 19.00 5.03 -3.19
N GLN A 213 18.83 3.71 -3.33
CA GLN A 213 19.14 2.99 -4.57
C GLN A 213 18.27 3.45 -5.75
N ALA A 214 17.01 3.83 -5.49
CA ALA A 214 16.10 4.34 -6.51
C ALA A 214 16.41 5.79 -6.94
N LEU A 215 17.20 6.54 -6.15
CA LEU A 215 17.66 7.90 -6.46
C LEU A 215 19.01 7.92 -7.22
N GLU A 216 19.59 6.75 -7.50
CA GLU A 216 20.88 6.67 -8.21
C GLU A 216 20.72 7.00 -9.70
N PRO A 217 21.63 7.83 -10.28
CA PRO A 217 21.48 8.41 -11.61
C PRO A 217 21.68 7.41 -12.76
N GLU A 218 22.24 6.22 -12.52
CA GLU A 218 22.49 5.21 -13.56
C GLU A 218 21.25 4.36 -13.86
N PHE A 219 20.24 4.96 -14.48
CA PHE A 219 19.24 4.22 -15.25
C PHE A 219 19.08 4.85 -16.63
N PRO A 220 19.06 4.05 -17.72
CA PRO A 220 19.07 4.58 -19.07
C PRO A 220 17.82 5.44 -19.36
N PRO A 221 17.96 6.53 -20.14
CA PRO A 221 16.83 7.32 -20.61
C PRO A 221 15.88 6.41 -21.42
N GLY A 222 14.69 6.17 -20.89
CA GLY A 222 13.72 5.22 -21.47
C GLY A 222 13.06 4.27 -20.48
N SER A 223 13.52 4.17 -19.22
CA SER A 223 12.87 3.36 -18.17
C SER A 223 11.87 4.15 -17.32
N GLY A 224 11.13 5.11 -17.88
CA GLY A 224 10.08 5.91 -17.20
C GLY A 224 8.87 5.10 -16.72
N LEU A 225 9.01 3.78 -16.63
CA LEU A 225 8.02 2.83 -16.15
C LEU A 225 8.16 2.73 -14.64
N LEU A 226 7.17 3.26 -13.95
CA LEU A 226 7.07 3.18 -12.50
C LEU A 226 6.39 1.89 -12.03
N THR A 227 5.69 1.18 -12.91
CA THR A 227 4.99 -0.07 -12.60
C THR A 227 5.87 -1.15 -11.96
N PRO A 228 7.12 -1.38 -12.40
CA PRO A 228 8.03 -2.34 -11.75
C PRO A 228 8.36 -2.01 -10.29
N VAL A 229 8.18 -0.75 -9.87
CA VAL A 229 8.32 -0.34 -8.47
C VAL A 229 7.20 -0.95 -7.62
N LEU A 230 5.96 -0.91 -8.13
CA LEU A 230 4.81 -1.51 -7.45
C LEU A 230 4.83 -3.04 -7.57
N ASN A 231 5.23 -3.55 -8.73
CA ASN A 231 5.27 -4.99 -9.01
C ASN A 231 6.21 -5.31 -10.20
N ARG A 232 7.36 -5.94 -9.92
CA ARG A 232 8.28 -6.40 -10.97
C ARG A 232 7.73 -7.53 -11.85
N GLU A 233 6.71 -8.25 -11.38
CA GLU A 233 6.03 -9.31 -12.15
C GLU A 233 4.84 -8.79 -12.96
N ALA A 234 4.48 -7.51 -12.82
CA ALA A 234 3.46 -6.89 -13.65
C ALA A 234 4.01 -6.59 -15.05
N GLY A 235 3.11 -6.53 -16.03
CA GLY A 235 3.45 -6.02 -17.36
C GLY A 235 3.72 -4.51 -17.33
N THR A 236 4.00 -3.97 -18.51
CA THR A 236 4.18 -2.53 -18.69
C THR A 236 2.82 -1.86 -18.87
N HIS A 237 2.31 -1.21 -17.82
CA HIS A 237 1.07 -0.41 -17.88
C HIS A 237 1.24 0.97 -17.25
N ARG A 238 0.31 1.88 -17.54
CA ARG A 238 0.30 3.24 -16.99
C ARG A 238 -0.10 3.22 -15.51
N ILE A 239 0.50 4.09 -14.72
CA ILE A 239 0.08 4.43 -13.35
C ILE A 239 -0.14 5.95 -13.24
N PRO A 240 -0.95 6.45 -12.27
CA PRO A 240 -1.12 7.88 -12.05
C PRO A 240 0.23 8.53 -11.72
N GLN A 241 0.35 9.80 -12.12
CA GLN A 241 1.55 10.60 -11.85
C GLN A 241 1.40 11.46 -10.59
N ASP A 242 0.17 11.65 -10.10
CA ASP A 242 -0.08 12.37 -8.85
C ASP A 242 0.17 11.43 -7.65
N PRO A 243 1.08 11.78 -6.73
CA PRO A 243 1.40 10.97 -5.56
C PRO A 243 0.17 10.72 -4.66
N ARG A 244 -0.79 11.64 -4.60
CA ARG A 244 -2.02 11.48 -3.81
C ARG A 244 -2.90 10.38 -4.39
N GLU A 245 -3.00 10.31 -5.71
CA GLU A 245 -3.75 9.26 -6.41
C GLU A 245 -3.09 7.88 -6.23
N ILE A 246 -1.75 7.82 -6.23
CA ILE A 246 -1.01 6.59 -5.91
C ILE A 246 -1.28 6.16 -4.46
N GLN A 247 -1.20 7.08 -3.50
CA GLN A 247 -1.53 6.78 -2.10
C GLN A 247 -2.96 6.25 -1.97
N ALA A 248 -3.95 6.88 -2.61
CA ALA A 248 -5.32 6.41 -2.62
C ALA A 248 -5.46 4.99 -3.19
N ALA A 249 -4.75 4.67 -4.29
CA ALA A 249 -4.71 3.33 -4.85
C ALA A 249 -4.15 2.28 -3.87
N LEU A 250 -3.01 2.59 -3.22
CA LEU A 250 -2.40 1.71 -2.23
C LEU A 250 -3.31 1.52 -1.01
N ARG A 251 -3.98 2.58 -0.54
CA ARG A 251 -4.95 2.55 0.57
C ARG A 251 -6.16 1.70 0.25
N ALA A 252 -6.76 1.87 -0.92
CA ALA A 252 -7.89 1.07 -1.36
C ALA A 252 -7.54 -0.42 -1.50
N GLY A 253 -6.34 -0.70 -2.03
CA GLY A 253 -5.77 -2.05 -2.06
C GLY A 253 -5.64 -2.61 -0.64
N ALA A 254 -5.01 -1.89 0.28
CA ALA A 254 -4.84 -2.32 1.66
C ALA A 254 -6.18 -2.55 2.39
N ALA A 255 -7.17 -1.67 2.19
CA ALA A 255 -8.51 -1.82 2.73
C ALA A 255 -9.20 -3.10 2.20
N SER A 256 -9.00 -3.41 0.91
CA SER A 256 -9.50 -4.66 0.32
C SER A 256 -8.85 -5.89 0.98
N TRP A 257 -7.53 -5.87 1.21
CA TRP A 257 -6.84 -6.96 1.91
C TRP A 257 -7.26 -7.13 3.36
N ALA A 258 -7.49 -6.03 4.08
CA ALA A 258 -8.01 -6.09 5.45
C ALA A 258 -9.44 -6.68 5.51
N ARG A 259 -10.26 -6.39 4.49
CA ARG A 259 -11.63 -6.90 4.40
C ARG A 259 -11.72 -8.38 4.02
N PHE A 260 -10.75 -8.88 3.24
CA PHE A 260 -10.79 -10.24 2.69
C PHE A 260 -9.56 -11.06 3.10
N PRO A 261 -9.60 -11.75 4.27
CA PRO A 261 -8.56 -12.71 4.67
C PRO A 261 -8.26 -13.78 3.60
N TYR A 262 -9.26 -14.05 2.75
CA TYR A 262 -9.15 -14.87 1.54
C TYR A 262 -7.94 -14.51 0.66
N TYR A 263 -7.61 -13.22 0.52
CA TYR A 263 -6.50 -12.80 -0.34
C TYR A 263 -5.15 -13.27 0.17
N GLU A 264 -4.91 -13.13 1.47
CA GLU A 264 -3.67 -13.58 2.10
C GLU A 264 -3.55 -15.09 2.03
N ARG A 265 -4.61 -15.83 2.37
CA ARG A 265 -4.60 -17.29 2.36
C ARG A 265 -4.43 -17.89 0.95
N ARG A 266 -4.94 -17.23 -0.09
CA ARG A 266 -4.91 -17.76 -1.46
C ARG A 266 -3.75 -17.25 -2.31
N TYR A 267 -3.39 -15.97 -2.20
CA TYR A 267 -2.45 -15.32 -3.11
C TYR A 267 -1.18 -14.80 -2.42
N GLY A 268 -1.19 -14.67 -1.10
CA GLY A 268 -0.05 -14.23 -0.28
C GLY A 268 0.59 -12.91 -0.76
N SER A 269 1.88 -12.75 -0.46
CA SER A 269 2.63 -11.54 -0.81
C SER A 269 2.63 -11.22 -2.32
N ARG A 270 2.54 -12.26 -3.17
CA ARG A 270 2.45 -12.09 -4.62
C ARG A 270 1.15 -11.39 -5.02
N GLY A 271 0.01 -11.85 -4.51
CA GLY A 271 -1.28 -11.19 -4.77
C GLY A 271 -1.28 -9.73 -4.32
N ARG A 272 -0.58 -9.42 -3.23
CA ARG A 272 -0.50 -8.06 -2.68
C ARG A 272 0.23 -7.13 -3.64
N ARG A 273 1.32 -7.57 -4.28
CA ARG A 273 2.02 -6.81 -5.32
C ARG A 273 1.13 -6.54 -6.53
N PHE A 274 0.40 -7.55 -7.01
CA PHE A 274 -0.57 -7.37 -8.11
C PHE A 274 -1.69 -6.40 -7.74
N THR A 275 -2.21 -6.47 -6.52
CA THR A 275 -3.23 -5.51 -6.06
C THR A 275 -2.70 -4.07 -6.13
N ARG A 276 -1.45 -3.82 -5.71
CA ARG A 276 -0.85 -2.47 -5.79
C ARG A 276 -0.78 -1.97 -7.23
N SER A 277 -0.25 -2.80 -8.13
CA SER A 277 -0.10 -2.42 -9.55
C SER A 277 -1.43 -2.27 -10.26
N ASP A 278 -2.40 -3.13 -9.95
CA ASP A 278 -3.72 -3.13 -10.59
C ASP A 278 -4.57 -1.96 -10.07
N SER A 279 -4.55 -1.68 -8.76
CA SER A 279 -5.22 -0.50 -8.20
C SER A 279 -4.68 0.78 -8.82
N ALA A 280 -3.35 0.91 -8.96
CA ALA A 280 -2.74 2.08 -9.60
C ALA A 280 -3.15 2.19 -11.08
N TRP A 281 -3.18 1.07 -11.81
CA TRP A 281 -3.67 1.07 -13.20
C TRP A 281 -5.13 1.51 -13.31
N ILE A 282 -6.02 1.02 -12.44
CA ILE A 282 -7.45 1.35 -12.45
C ILE A 282 -7.65 2.86 -12.31
N VAL A 283 -6.84 3.56 -11.49
CA VAL A 283 -6.93 5.03 -11.37
C VAL A 283 -6.77 5.72 -12.72
N THR A 284 -5.91 5.21 -13.60
CA THR A 284 -5.69 5.82 -14.93
C THR A 284 -6.92 5.77 -15.82
N LEU A 285 -7.87 4.85 -15.56
CA LEU A 285 -9.12 4.76 -16.29
C LEU A 285 -10.09 5.91 -15.98
N ALA A 286 -9.87 6.66 -14.89
CA ALA A 286 -10.65 7.86 -14.58
C ALA A 286 -10.42 9.01 -15.57
N GLY A 287 -9.36 8.95 -16.38
CA GLY A 287 -9.12 9.88 -17.49
C GLY A 287 -9.71 9.44 -18.83
N GLU A 288 -10.31 8.24 -18.89
CA GLU A 288 -10.85 7.65 -20.12
C GLU A 288 -12.37 7.86 -20.20
N SER A 289 -12.95 7.70 -21.39
CA SER A 289 -14.42 7.72 -21.53
C SER A 289 -15.08 6.57 -20.77
N GLY A 290 -16.33 6.76 -20.33
CA GLY A 290 -17.08 5.73 -19.60
C GLY A 290 -17.14 4.37 -20.30
N ALA A 291 -17.31 4.36 -21.62
CA ALA A 291 -17.32 3.14 -22.42
C ALA A 291 -15.96 2.42 -22.44
N VAL A 292 -14.86 3.17 -22.50
CA VAL A 292 -13.50 2.61 -22.47
C VAL A 292 -13.20 2.04 -21.09
N ALA A 293 -13.47 2.79 -20.02
CA ALA A 293 -13.25 2.33 -18.65
C ALA A 293 -14.08 1.07 -18.34
N GLU A 294 -15.36 1.04 -18.72
CA GLU A 294 -16.21 -0.14 -18.54
C GLU A 294 -15.65 -1.35 -19.31
N HIS A 295 -15.24 -1.16 -20.56
CA HIS A 295 -14.66 -2.24 -21.37
C HIS A 295 -13.41 -2.85 -20.71
N GLN A 296 -12.49 -1.99 -20.25
CA GLN A 296 -11.24 -2.40 -19.60
C GLN A 296 -11.52 -3.11 -18.25
N LEU A 297 -12.42 -2.58 -17.44
CA LEU A 297 -12.79 -3.18 -16.16
C LEU A 297 -13.58 -4.49 -16.32
N ARG A 298 -14.38 -4.64 -17.38
CA ARG A 298 -15.01 -5.92 -17.73
C ARG A 298 -13.97 -6.96 -18.12
N TRP A 299 -12.96 -6.57 -18.88
CA TRP A 299 -11.83 -7.46 -19.18
C TRP A 299 -11.09 -7.89 -17.91
N LEU A 300 -10.72 -6.95 -17.05
CA LEU A 300 -10.05 -7.24 -15.78
C LEU A 300 -10.92 -8.15 -14.90
N GLY A 301 -12.21 -7.82 -14.75
CA GLY A 301 -13.16 -8.62 -13.98
C GLY A 301 -13.26 -10.07 -14.47
N ARG A 302 -13.31 -10.31 -15.79
CA ARG A 302 -13.27 -11.67 -16.36
C ARG A 302 -11.94 -12.37 -16.05
N PHE A 303 -10.83 -11.67 -16.23
CA PHE A 303 -9.49 -12.19 -15.99
C PHE A 303 -9.29 -12.62 -14.52
N LEU A 304 -9.77 -11.81 -13.58
CA LEU A 304 -9.71 -12.07 -12.14
C LEU A 304 -10.68 -13.18 -11.71
N ALA A 305 -11.91 -13.19 -12.23
CA ALA A 305 -12.91 -14.21 -11.92
C ALA A 305 -12.42 -15.63 -12.24
N THR A 306 -11.80 -15.82 -13.41
CA THR A 306 -11.21 -17.13 -13.77
C THR A 306 -10.05 -17.57 -12.86
N ARG A 307 -9.48 -16.66 -12.06
CA ARG A 307 -8.43 -16.90 -11.06
C ARG A 307 -8.95 -16.94 -9.63
N GLY A 308 -10.28 -17.01 -9.47
CA GLY A 308 -10.94 -17.14 -8.17
C GLY A 308 -11.15 -15.82 -7.46
N MET A 309 -11.16 -14.70 -8.20
CA MET A 309 -11.60 -13.40 -7.70
C MET A 309 -12.86 -12.95 -8.44
N PRO A 310 -14.07 -13.41 -8.04
CA PRO A 310 -15.31 -13.03 -8.69
C PRO A 310 -15.49 -11.50 -8.78
N ARG A 311 -16.20 -11.01 -9.79
CA ARG A 311 -16.35 -9.57 -10.08
C ARG A 311 -16.93 -8.76 -8.92
N TRP A 312 -17.63 -9.40 -7.98
CA TRP A 312 -18.06 -8.76 -6.73
C TRP A 312 -16.89 -8.17 -5.92
N LEU A 313 -15.72 -8.81 -5.95
CA LEU A 313 -14.54 -8.31 -5.28
C LEU A 313 -13.99 -7.04 -5.97
N LEU A 314 -14.02 -7.02 -7.31
CA LEU A 314 -13.67 -5.83 -8.09
C LEU A 314 -14.72 -4.72 -7.92
N GLU A 315 -16.01 -5.06 -7.88
CA GLU A 315 -17.11 -4.13 -7.56
C GLU A 315 -16.82 -3.37 -6.27
N LEU A 316 -16.54 -4.09 -5.18
CA LEU A 316 -16.24 -3.48 -3.88
C LEU A 316 -14.92 -2.70 -3.87
N HIS A 317 -13.91 -3.18 -4.60
CA HIS A 317 -12.64 -2.47 -4.73
C HIS A 317 -12.80 -1.13 -5.46
N LEU A 318 -13.64 -1.07 -6.50
CA LEU A 318 -13.90 0.17 -7.25
C LEU A 318 -14.61 1.22 -6.39
N GLU A 319 -15.55 0.81 -5.54
CA GLU A 319 -16.21 1.71 -4.59
C GLU A 319 -15.24 2.28 -3.57
N GLU A 320 -14.37 1.41 -3.03
CA GLU A 320 -13.33 1.79 -2.08
C GLU A 320 -12.30 2.73 -2.72
N LEU A 321 -11.85 2.42 -3.93
CA LEU A 321 -10.90 3.24 -4.68
C LEU A 321 -11.48 4.61 -5.00
N HIS A 322 -12.74 4.68 -5.45
CA HIS A 322 -13.42 5.95 -5.65
C HIS A 322 -13.46 6.79 -4.36
N ARG A 323 -13.81 6.17 -3.21
CA ARG A 323 -13.84 6.86 -1.92
C ARG A 323 -12.48 7.44 -1.53
N GLU A 324 -11.42 6.64 -1.64
CA GLU A 324 -10.06 7.08 -1.33
C GLU A 324 -9.62 8.22 -2.26
N LEU A 325 -9.88 8.12 -3.57
CA LEU A 325 -9.54 9.14 -4.56
C LEU A 325 -10.26 10.47 -4.30
N VAL A 326 -11.57 10.44 -4.06
CA VAL A 326 -12.35 11.65 -3.75
C VAL A 326 -11.88 12.32 -2.45
N ALA A 327 -11.47 11.52 -1.45
CA ALA A 327 -10.97 12.05 -0.20
C ALA A 327 -9.67 12.86 -0.36
N VAL A 328 -8.79 12.44 -1.27
CA VAL A 328 -7.49 13.12 -1.49
C VAL A 328 -7.49 14.14 -2.64
N ARG A 329 -8.47 14.05 -3.55
CA ARG A 329 -8.63 14.87 -4.75
C ARG A 329 -10.11 15.24 -4.99
N PRO A 330 -10.76 15.98 -4.07
CA PRO A 330 -12.17 16.31 -4.21
C PRO A 330 -12.48 17.10 -5.48
N GLU A 331 -11.53 17.88 -5.99
CA GLU A 331 -11.67 18.65 -7.23
C GLU A 331 -11.76 17.78 -8.50
N ARG A 332 -11.41 16.49 -8.42
CA ARG A 332 -11.49 15.51 -9.51
C ARG A 332 -12.63 14.50 -9.34
N ALA A 333 -13.52 14.71 -8.35
CA ALA A 333 -14.55 13.73 -7.99
C ALA A 333 -15.44 13.29 -9.15
N GLU A 334 -15.83 14.21 -10.03
CA GLU A 334 -16.65 13.91 -11.20
C GLU A 334 -15.96 12.89 -12.14
N GLY A 335 -14.66 13.08 -12.41
CA GLY A 335 -13.87 12.17 -13.25
C GLY A 335 -13.74 10.77 -12.65
N TYR A 336 -13.61 10.66 -11.33
CA TYR A 336 -13.58 9.35 -10.67
C TYR A 336 -14.92 8.63 -10.68
N GLY A 337 -16.02 9.34 -10.94
CA GLY A 337 -17.39 8.80 -10.99
C GLY A 337 -17.55 7.64 -11.97
N VAL A 338 -16.69 7.53 -13.00
CA VAL A 338 -16.66 6.38 -13.92
C VAL A 338 -16.43 5.05 -13.20
N LEU A 339 -15.57 5.02 -12.16
CA LEU A 339 -15.27 3.81 -11.40
C LEU A 339 -16.51 3.34 -10.63
N LEU A 340 -17.24 4.30 -10.02
CA LEU A 340 -18.48 4.02 -9.30
C LEU A 340 -19.60 3.60 -10.25
N GLY A 341 -19.65 4.19 -11.45
CA GLY A 341 -20.57 3.78 -12.51
C GLY A 341 -20.39 2.31 -12.89
N VAL A 342 -19.14 1.88 -13.14
CA VAL A 342 -18.85 0.48 -13.48
C VAL A 342 -19.12 -0.46 -12.31
N ALA A 343 -18.81 -0.06 -11.07
CA ALA A 343 -19.18 -0.84 -9.88
C ALA A 343 -20.70 -1.07 -9.80
N ARG A 344 -21.51 -0.04 -10.08
CA ARG A 344 -22.97 -0.15 -10.13
C ARG A 344 -23.43 -1.12 -11.21
N VAL A 345 -22.85 -1.06 -12.41
CA VAL A 345 -23.15 -2.00 -13.50
C VAL A 345 -22.88 -3.45 -13.08
N PHE A 346 -21.73 -3.73 -12.45
CA PHE A 346 -21.42 -5.09 -11.95
C PHE A 346 -22.41 -5.55 -10.87
N ARG A 347 -22.78 -4.64 -9.96
CA ARG A 347 -23.79 -4.91 -8.93
C ARG A 347 -25.14 -5.26 -9.52
N GLU A 348 -25.64 -4.46 -10.46
CA GLU A 348 -26.95 -4.65 -11.08
C GLU A 348 -27.01 -5.96 -11.87
N GLU A 349 -25.96 -6.29 -12.63
CA GLU A 349 -25.87 -7.58 -13.33
C GLU A 349 -25.90 -8.75 -12.35
N ARG A 350 -25.08 -8.69 -11.29
CA ARG A 350 -25.01 -9.74 -10.26
C ARG A 350 -26.35 -9.92 -9.56
N LEU A 351 -27.02 -8.83 -9.18
CA LEU A 351 -28.31 -8.86 -8.49
C LEU A 351 -29.48 -9.26 -9.40
N ARG A 352 -29.35 -9.07 -10.72
CA ARG A 352 -30.33 -9.58 -11.69
C ARG A 352 -30.27 -11.11 -11.81
N ILE A 353 -29.09 -11.68 -11.62
CA ILE A 353 -28.86 -13.13 -11.64
C ILE A 353 -29.26 -13.77 -10.31
N LEU A 354 -28.80 -13.21 -9.20
CA LEU A 354 -29.11 -13.66 -7.84
C LEU A 354 -29.50 -12.46 -6.98
N ASP A 355 -30.78 -12.38 -6.64
CA ASP A 355 -31.32 -11.28 -5.85
C ASP A 355 -30.80 -11.27 -4.40
N ARG A 356 -31.00 -10.16 -3.69
CA ARG A 356 -30.48 -9.97 -2.33
C ARG A 356 -31.04 -10.97 -1.33
N GLU A 357 -32.30 -11.36 -1.45
CA GLU A 357 -32.96 -12.29 -0.55
C GLU A 357 -32.37 -13.70 -0.72
N SER A 358 -32.20 -14.13 -1.96
CA SER A 358 -31.53 -15.38 -2.31
C SER A 358 -30.09 -15.41 -1.81
N ILE A 359 -29.31 -14.34 -2.02
CA ILE A 359 -27.94 -14.24 -1.50
C ILE A 359 -27.94 -14.37 0.03
N HIS A 360 -28.79 -13.63 0.72
CA HIS A 360 -28.87 -13.64 2.18
C HIS A 360 -29.23 -15.03 2.72
N LEU A 361 -30.22 -15.71 2.13
CA LEU A 361 -30.62 -17.05 2.55
C LEU A 361 -29.49 -18.06 2.35
N LEU A 362 -28.82 -18.02 1.19
CA LEU A 362 -27.71 -18.92 0.87
C LEU A 362 -26.53 -18.72 1.83
N THR A 363 -26.17 -17.47 2.13
CA THR A 363 -25.05 -17.17 3.04
C THR A 363 -25.38 -17.58 4.47
N ARG A 364 -26.58 -17.26 4.98
CA ARG A 364 -27.02 -17.63 6.33
C ARG A 364 -27.06 -19.14 6.54
N ARG A 365 -27.49 -19.88 5.53
CA ARG A 365 -27.51 -21.35 5.57
C ARG A 365 -26.09 -21.91 5.67
N PHE A 366 -25.20 -21.48 4.77
CA PHE A 366 -23.79 -21.90 4.81
C PHE A 366 -23.15 -21.61 6.16
N GLU A 367 -23.36 -20.40 6.70
CA GLU A 367 -22.87 -19.99 8.02
C GLU A 367 -23.34 -20.93 9.16
N ALA A 368 -24.53 -21.53 9.03
CA ALA A 368 -25.09 -22.43 10.03
C ALA A 368 -24.64 -23.90 9.87
N GLU A 369 -24.15 -24.29 8.69
CA GLU A 369 -23.87 -25.68 8.34
C GLU A 369 -22.36 -26.02 8.31
N VAL A 370 -21.49 -25.01 8.29
CA VAL A 370 -20.02 -25.21 8.26
C VAL A 370 -19.36 -24.99 9.64
N PRO A 371 -18.15 -25.51 9.87
CA PRO A 371 -17.45 -25.31 11.13
C PRO A 371 -17.17 -23.82 11.42
N PRO A 372 -17.51 -23.33 12.63
CA PRO A 372 -17.41 -21.91 12.96
C PRO A 372 -15.97 -21.37 12.97
N GLU A 373 -14.99 -22.19 13.33
CA GLU A 373 -13.56 -21.83 13.32
C GLU A 373 -13.01 -21.60 11.91
N GLU A 374 -13.43 -22.43 10.94
CA GLU A 374 -13.05 -22.26 9.53
C GLU A 374 -13.73 -21.03 8.94
N LEU A 375 -15.01 -20.81 9.29
CA LEU A 375 -15.77 -19.62 8.89
C LEU A 375 -15.19 -18.34 9.49
N ALA A 376 -14.76 -18.34 10.76
CA ALA A 376 -14.08 -17.19 11.37
C ALA A 376 -12.79 -16.83 10.62
N GLY A 377 -12.12 -17.82 10.04
CA GLY A 377 -10.95 -17.61 9.18
C GLY A 377 -11.25 -17.04 7.80
N LEU A 378 -12.47 -17.23 7.28
CA LEU A 378 -12.93 -16.80 5.96
C LEU A 378 -14.41 -16.33 6.00
N PRO A 379 -14.72 -15.24 6.71
CA PRO A 379 -16.11 -14.86 7.01
C PRO A 379 -16.94 -14.51 5.77
N LEU A 380 -16.29 -14.12 4.67
CA LEU A 380 -16.93 -13.76 3.41
C LEU A 380 -16.87 -14.88 2.35
N ALA A 381 -16.45 -16.10 2.73
CA ALA A 381 -16.46 -17.26 1.83
C ALA A 381 -17.80 -17.51 1.11
N PRO A 382 -18.97 -17.52 1.80
CA PRO A 382 -20.23 -17.80 1.11
C PRO A 382 -20.57 -16.70 0.08
N HIS A 383 -20.22 -15.45 0.35
CA HIS A 383 -20.42 -14.35 -0.59
C HIS A 383 -19.53 -14.47 -1.84
N ILE A 384 -18.29 -14.93 -1.68
CA ILE A 384 -17.37 -15.21 -2.79
C ILE A 384 -17.94 -16.34 -3.67
N LEU A 385 -18.42 -17.43 -3.07
CA LEU A 385 -18.99 -18.56 -3.79
C LEU A 385 -20.24 -18.16 -4.57
N VAL A 386 -21.17 -17.45 -3.93
CA VAL A 386 -22.39 -16.93 -4.56
C VAL A 386 -22.05 -15.96 -5.72
N ALA A 387 -21.05 -15.09 -5.54
CA ALA A 387 -20.58 -14.20 -6.60
C ALA A 387 -19.96 -14.96 -7.77
N ALA A 388 -19.24 -16.06 -7.52
CA ALA A 388 -18.68 -16.89 -8.59
C ALA A 388 -19.78 -17.57 -9.42
N VAL A 389 -20.87 -18.00 -8.79
CA VAL A 389 -22.06 -18.50 -9.49
C VAL A 389 -22.66 -17.41 -10.37
N ALA A 390 -22.84 -16.20 -9.84
CA ALA A 390 -23.34 -15.08 -10.63
C ALA A 390 -22.43 -14.77 -11.84
N ASP A 391 -21.10 -14.83 -11.69
CA ASP A 391 -20.18 -14.62 -12.81
C ASP A 391 -20.29 -15.70 -13.89
N GLU A 392 -20.40 -16.96 -13.49
CA GLU A 392 -20.53 -18.06 -14.46
C GLU A 392 -21.86 -17.99 -15.22
N MET A 393 -22.95 -17.63 -14.53
CA MET A 393 -24.26 -17.37 -15.14
C MET A 393 -24.29 -16.10 -16.01
N ALA A 394 -23.34 -15.19 -15.79
CA ALA A 394 -23.08 -14.04 -16.68
C ALA A 394 -22.17 -14.39 -17.87
N GLY A 395 -21.78 -15.66 -18.03
CA GLY A 395 -20.96 -16.15 -19.15
C GLY A 395 -19.45 -16.14 -18.90
N ILE A 396 -18.99 -15.99 -17.65
CA ILE A 396 -17.57 -16.05 -17.28
C ILE A 396 -17.21 -17.48 -16.87
N SER A 397 -16.97 -18.33 -17.87
CA SER A 397 -16.66 -19.74 -17.66
C SER A 397 -15.43 -19.94 -16.78
N GLY A 398 -15.53 -20.85 -15.81
CA GLY A 398 -14.44 -21.22 -14.92
C GLY A 398 -14.35 -20.40 -13.63
N SER A 399 -15.26 -19.43 -13.40
CA SER A 399 -15.32 -18.67 -12.15
C SER A 399 -15.63 -19.59 -10.97
N ILE A 400 -16.65 -20.47 -11.07
CA ILE A 400 -16.99 -21.41 -10.00
C ILE A 400 -15.86 -22.40 -9.78
N ARG A 401 -15.36 -23.04 -10.85
CA ARG A 401 -14.28 -24.04 -10.77
C ARG A 401 -13.08 -23.51 -9.99
N SER A 402 -12.68 -22.26 -10.22
CA SER A 402 -11.50 -21.67 -9.59
C SER A 402 -11.66 -21.44 -8.09
N VAL A 403 -12.83 -20.97 -7.64
CA VAL A 403 -13.11 -20.81 -6.19
C VAL A 403 -13.36 -22.16 -5.53
N GLU A 404 -14.09 -23.05 -6.18
CA GLU A 404 -14.49 -24.36 -5.66
C GLU A 404 -13.27 -25.25 -5.43
N LEU A 405 -12.35 -25.35 -6.39
CA LEU A 405 -11.13 -26.15 -6.25
C LEU A 405 -10.29 -25.73 -5.05
N TRP A 406 -10.21 -24.41 -4.78
CA TRP A 406 -9.44 -23.91 -3.65
C TRP A 406 -10.18 -24.10 -2.32
N MET A 407 -11.49 -23.79 -2.28
CA MET A 407 -12.30 -23.86 -1.04
C MET A 407 -12.69 -25.29 -0.63
N ARG A 408 -12.48 -26.29 -1.50
CA ARG A 408 -12.73 -27.71 -1.19
C ARG A 408 -11.45 -28.55 -1.07
N ASP A 409 -10.28 -27.91 -1.07
CA ASP A 409 -9.02 -28.62 -0.90
C ASP A 409 -8.92 -29.18 0.53
N ARG A 410 -8.84 -30.52 0.63
CA ARG A 410 -8.78 -31.27 1.90
C ARG A 410 -7.53 -30.97 2.73
N ALA A 411 -6.48 -30.40 2.12
CA ALA A 411 -5.31 -29.93 2.86
C ALA A 411 -5.57 -28.62 3.63
N ARG A 412 -6.68 -27.91 3.33
CA ARG A 412 -7.02 -26.60 3.92
C ARG A 412 -8.30 -26.61 4.74
N PHE A 413 -9.27 -27.44 4.37
CA PHE A 413 -10.62 -27.41 4.91
C PHE A 413 -11.11 -28.81 5.25
N SER A 414 -11.98 -28.91 6.27
CA SER A 414 -12.63 -30.16 6.65
C SER A 414 -13.61 -30.66 5.58
N GLU A 415 -14.01 -31.93 5.71
CA GLU A 415 -15.07 -32.50 4.85
C GLU A 415 -16.41 -31.79 5.03
N ALA A 416 -16.72 -31.32 6.25
CA ALA A 416 -17.94 -30.57 6.54
C ALA A 416 -17.97 -29.24 5.76
N TRP A 417 -16.88 -28.47 5.80
CA TRP A 417 -16.74 -27.26 4.99
C TRP A 417 -16.86 -27.55 3.49
N ALA A 418 -16.12 -28.54 2.99
CA ALA A 418 -16.15 -28.90 1.58
C ALA A 418 -17.55 -29.38 1.12
N GLY A 419 -18.33 -30.00 2.01
CA GLY A 419 -19.73 -30.34 1.81
C GLY A 419 -20.62 -29.09 1.72
N GLY A 420 -20.49 -28.16 2.66
CA GLY A 420 -21.22 -26.89 2.65
C GLY A 420 -20.92 -26.03 1.41
N VAL A 421 -19.67 -26.02 0.92
CA VAL A 421 -19.30 -25.35 -0.33
C VAL A 421 -20.08 -25.93 -1.51
N ARG A 422 -20.18 -27.27 -1.60
CA ARG A 422 -20.91 -27.93 -2.68
C ARG A 422 -22.40 -27.62 -2.63
N ASP A 423 -23.02 -27.76 -1.45
CA ASP A 423 -24.45 -27.49 -1.26
C ASP A 423 -24.80 -26.03 -1.59
N LEU A 424 -23.99 -25.06 -1.14
CA LEU A 424 -24.20 -23.65 -1.49
C LEU A 424 -24.12 -23.43 -3.00
N LEU A 425 -23.10 -23.97 -3.68
CA LEU A 425 -22.93 -23.79 -5.12
C LEU A 425 -24.11 -24.38 -5.90
N ASP A 426 -24.59 -25.56 -5.52
CA ASP A 426 -25.72 -26.22 -6.18
C ASP A 426 -27.02 -25.43 -6.00
N ARG A 427 -27.33 -25.01 -4.77
CA ARG A 427 -28.52 -24.18 -4.49
C ARG A 427 -28.45 -22.80 -5.15
N ALA A 428 -27.26 -22.21 -5.19
CA ALA A 428 -27.06 -20.93 -5.86
C ALA A 428 -27.31 -21.06 -7.38
N ARG A 429 -26.90 -22.17 -8.01
CA ARG A 429 -27.21 -22.44 -9.42
C ARG A 429 -28.70 -22.61 -9.67
N GLU A 430 -29.40 -23.35 -8.80
CA GLU A 430 -30.86 -23.54 -8.90
C GLU A 430 -31.64 -22.23 -8.81
N ARG A 431 -31.16 -21.28 -8.00
CA ARG A 431 -31.80 -19.97 -7.82
C ARG A 431 -31.39 -18.94 -8.88
N ALA A 432 -30.27 -19.15 -9.56
CA ALA A 432 -29.73 -18.16 -10.47
C ALA A 432 -30.57 -18.03 -11.75
N ARG A 433 -30.83 -16.79 -12.14
CA ARG A 433 -31.52 -16.46 -13.39
C ARG A 433 -30.48 -16.02 -14.42
N PRO A 434 -30.11 -16.85 -15.41
CA PRO A 434 -29.08 -16.48 -16.37
C PRO A 434 -29.49 -15.22 -17.15
N LEU A 435 -28.52 -14.33 -17.40
CA LEU A 435 -28.76 -13.17 -18.25
C LEU A 435 -29.11 -13.68 -19.67
N ARG A 436 -30.31 -13.34 -20.17
CA ARG A 436 -30.67 -13.59 -21.57
C ARG A 436 -29.55 -12.99 -22.45
N LYS A 437 -29.02 -13.76 -23.40
CA LYS A 437 -28.19 -13.19 -24.47
C LYS A 437 -29.02 -12.10 -25.16
N PRO A 438 -28.45 -10.91 -25.43
CA PRO A 438 -29.17 -9.88 -26.18
C PRO A 438 -29.68 -10.49 -27.49
N SER A 439 -30.94 -10.22 -27.80
CA SER A 439 -31.56 -10.66 -29.05
C SER A 439 -30.77 -10.08 -30.23
N ALA A 440 -30.84 -10.70 -31.41
CA ALA A 440 -30.31 -10.09 -32.64
C ALA A 440 -30.89 -8.68 -32.90
N ALA A 441 -32.05 -8.37 -32.31
CA ALA A 441 -32.70 -7.06 -32.37
C ALA A 441 -32.03 -5.97 -31.48
N ASP A 442 -31.23 -6.35 -30.48
CA ASP A 442 -30.57 -5.41 -29.54
C ASP A 442 -29.12 -5.10 -29.95
N ARG A 443 -28.65 -5.64 -31.07
CA ARG A 443 -27.31 -5.31 -31.60
C ARG A 443 -27.40 -3.98 -32.35
N PRO A 444 -26.49 -3.01 -32.09
CA PRO A 444 -26.38 -1.86 -32.96
C PRO A 444 -26.09 -2.33 -34.40
N PRO A 445 -26.63 -1.64 -35.42
CA PRO A 445 -26.51 -2.06 -36.82
C PRO A 445 -25.03 -2.25 -37.18
N SER A 446 -24.73 -3.39 -37.80
CA SER A 446 -23.36 -3.72 -38.19
C SER A 446 -22.85 -2.69 -39.20
N LYS A 447 -21.63 -2.16 -38.99
CA LYS A 447 -20.91 -1.25 -39.90
C LYS A 447 -20.62 -1.80 -41.31
N LYS A 448 -21.16 -2.97 -41.70
CA LYS A 448 -20.99 -3.55 -43.04
C LYS A 448 -21.98 -3.06 -44.10
N ALA A 449 -22.73 -1.98 -43.83
CA ALA A 449 -23.73 -1.45 -44.78
C ALA A 449 -23.40 -0.04 -45.33
N GLU A 450 -22.24 0.54 -45.04
CA GLU A 450 -21.85 1.85 -45.61
C GLU A 450 -20.98 1.77 -46.88
N ASP A 451 -20.46 0.59 -47.25
CA ASP A 451 -19.59 0.42 -48.45
C ASP A 451 -20.34 -0.01 -49.73
N ARG A 452 -21.64 0.29 -49.85
CA ARG A 452 -22.36 0.05 -51.11
C ARG A 452 -23.38 1.14 -51.43
N ALA A 453 -22.93 2.19 -52.13
CA ALA A 453 -23.68 2.82 -53.22
C ALA A 453 -22.73 3.62 -54.15
N PRO A 454 -23.07 3.79 -55.44
CA PRO A 454 -22.11 3.78 -56.54
C PRO A 454 -21.94 5.12 -57.28
N ALA A 455 -20.86 5.13 -58.09
CA ALA A 455 -20.47 6.06 -59.16
C ALA A 455 -19.94 7.45 -58.75
#